data_AF-A0A3D2I8F5-F1
#
_entry.id   AF-A0A3D2I8F5-F1
#
_cell.length_a   1.000
_cell.length_b   1.000
_cell.length_c   1.000
_cell.angle_alpha   90.00
_cell.angle_beta   90.00
_cell.angle_gamma   90.00
#
_symmetry.space_group_name_H-M   'P 1'
#
loop_
_entity.id
_entity.type
_entity.pdbx_description
1 polymer ?
#
loop_
_entity_poly.entity_id
_entity_poly.type
_entity_poly.pdbx_seq_one_letter_code
_entity_poly.pdbx_strand_id
1 'polypeptide(L)' 'MRYRRINEKRDAVCGVCDLCGRDLRCGERYYRVSGENVCRGCLAEFAAQILAAYEVTGGEADG' A
#
# COMPACT_ATOMS: atom_id res chain seq x y z
N MET A 1 7.06 34.11 -12.87
CA MET A 1 6.42 33.22 -11.87
C MET A 1 6.16 31.83 -12.49
N ARG A 2 7.15 30.91 -12.50
CA ARG A 2 6.99 29.56 -13.09
C ARG A 2 7.06 28.41 -12.06
N TYR A 3 7.39 28.71 -10.80
CA TYR A 3 7.55 27.70 -9.74
C TYR A 3 6.25 27.28 -9.02
N ARG A 4 5.12 28.00 -9.22
CA ARG A 4 3.87 27.68 -8.51
C ARG A 4 3.13 26.47 -9.09
N ARG A 5 3.25 26.23 -10.40
CA ARG A 5 2.52 25.17 -11.12
C ARG A 5 3.01 23.75 -10.89
N ILE A 6 4.23 23.58 -10.37
CA ILE A 6 4.84 22.25 -10.15
C ILE A 6 4.44 21.64 -8.80
N ASN A 7 4.18 22.46 -7.78
CA ASN A 7 3.73 21.95 -6.48
C ASN A 7 2.27 21.50 -6.48
N GLU A 8 1.41 22.16 -7.27
CA GLU A 8 -0.01 21.81 -7.34
C GLU A 8 -0.24 20.41 -7.94
N LYS A 9 0.67 19.93 -8.80
CA LYS A 9 0.66 18.55 -9.31
C LYS A 9 1.12 17.49 -8.30
N ARG A 10 1.85 17.87 -7.25
CA ARG A 10 2.31 16.95 -6.19
C ARG A 10 1.25 16.71 -5.12
N ASP A 11 0.27 17.61 -5.02
CA ASP A 11 -0.93 17.45 -4.19
C ASP A 11 -2.11 16.84 -4.96
N ALA A 12 -1.93 16.52 -6.25
CA ALA A 12 -2.94 15.79 -7.00
C ALA A 12 -3.09 14.38 -6.42
N VAL A 13 -4.34 13.95 -6.19
CA VAL A 13 -4.64 12.58 -5.76
C VAL A 13 -4.42 11.66 -6.97
N CYS A 14 -3.43 10.78 -6.87
CA CYS A 14 -3.08 9.80 -7.90
C CYS A 14 -3.85 8.49 -7.75
N GLY A 15 -4.39 8.21 -6.57
CA GLY A 15 -5.17 7.02 -6.26
C GLY A 15 -5.72 7.09 -4.85
N VAL A 16 -6.46 6.06 -4.43
CA VAL A 16 -6.98 5.93 -3.06
C VAL A 16 -6.55 4.57 -2.55
N CYS A 17 -6.20 4.49 -1.27
CA CYS A 17 -5.89 3.23 -0.61
C CYS A 17 -7.17 2.41 -0.45
N ASP A 18 -7.23 1.21 -1.04
CA ASP A 18 -8.42 0.35 -0.98
C ASP A 18 -8.69 -0.20 0.44
N LEU A 19 -7.66 -0.23 1.31
CA LEU A 19 -7.81 -0.72 2.69
C LEU A 19 -8.31 0.33 3.69
N CYS A 20 -7.84 1.57 3.59
CA CYS A 20 -8.14 2.61 4.58
C CYS A 20 -8.85 3.84 4.00
N GLY A 21 -9.08 3.87 2.68
CA GLY A 21 -9.72 4.99 2.00
C GLY A 21 -8.89 6.27 1.93
N ARG A 22 -7.61 6.25 2.33
CA ARG A 22 -6.73 7.42 2.27
C ARG A 22 -6.36 7.77 0.84
N ASP A 23 -6.42 9.05 0.49
CA ASP A 23 -5.89 9.58 -0.76
C ASP A 23 -4.37 9.40 -0.87
N LEU A 24 -3.93 8.75 -1.95
CA LEU A 24 -2.53 8.58 -2.32
C LEU A 24 -2.12 9.75 -3.20
N ARG A 25 -1.23 10.60 -2.69
CA ARG A 25 -0.76 11.79 -3.42
C ARG A 25 0.22 11.43 -4.53
N CYS A 26 0.17 12.15 -5.64
CA CYS A 26 1.10 12.01 -6.73
C CYS A 26 2.53 12.33 -6.28
N GLY A 27 3.38 11.30 -6.27
CA GLY A 27 4.77 11.38 -5.77
C GLY A 27 4.97 10.77 -4.39
N GLU A 28 3.91 10.33 -3.71
CA GLU A 28 4.02 9.46 -2.54
C GLU A 28 4.32 8.01 -2.96
N ARG A 29 5.07 7.29 -2.12
CA ARG A 29 5.33 5.86 -2.33
C ARG A 29 4.16 5.03 -1.81
N TYR A 30 3.48 4.35 -2.72
CA TYR A 30 2.44 3.38 -2.43
C TYR A 30 2.68 2.08 -3.20
N TYR A 31 1.96 1.02 -2.83
CA TYR A 31 2.09 -0.30 -3.44
C TYR A 31 0.86 -0.56 -4.30
N ARG A 32 1.08 -1.07 -5.52
CA ARG A 32 0.00 -1.52 -6.39
C ARG A 32 0.11 -3.02 -6.55
N VAL A 33 -0.85 -3.77 -5.99
CA VAL A 33 -0.85 -5.24 -5.99
C VAL A 33 -2.16 -5.71 -6.57
N SER A 34 -2.11 -6.53 -7.63
CA SER A 34 -3.30 -7.10 -8.28
C SER A 34 -4.43 -6.12 -8.66
N GLY A 35 -4.12 -4.84 -8.82
CA GLY A 35 -5.11 -3.79 -9.13
C GLY A 35 -5.53 -2.94 -7.93
N GLU A 36 -5.24 -3.38 -6.72
CA GLU A 36 -5.47 -2.62 -5.48
C GLU A 36 -4.29 -1.70 -5.18
N ASN A 37 -4.58 -0.49 -4.71
CA ASN A 37 -3.58 0.45 -4.25
C ASN A 37 -3.55 0.42 -2.72
N VAL A 38 -2.37 0.19 -2.16
CA VAL A 38 -2.15 0.01 -0.73
C VAL A 38 -1.14 1.04 -0.25
N CYS A 39 -1.54 1.86 0.72
CA CYS A 39 -0.62 2.79 1.36
C CYS A 39 0.42 2.03 2.21
N ARG A 40 1.57 2.66 2.48
CA ARG A 40 2.65 2.04 3.26
C ARG A 40 2.20 1.53 4.64
N GLY A 41 1.24 2.19 5.26
CA GLY A 41 0.71 1.80 6.58
C GLY A 41 -0.14 0.53 6.53
N CYS A 42 -0.92 0.34 5.47
CA CYS A 42 -1.79 -0.83 5.33
C CYS A 42 -1.07 -2.03 4.67
N LEU A 43 0.17 -1.85 4.20
CA LEU A 43 0.93 -2.91 3.54
C LEU A 43 1.11 -4.14 4.42
N ALA A 44 1.39 -3.96 5.71
CA ALA A 44 1.64 -5.09 6.61
C ALA A 44 0.40 -5.99 6.75
N GLU A 45 -0.76 -5.38 7.00
CA GLU A 45 -2.05 -6.08 7.09
C GLU A 45 -2.44 -6.75 5.77
N PHE A 46 -2.18 -6.06 4.65
CA PHE A 46 -2.45 -6.60 3.32
C PHE A 46 -1.54 -7.78 2.99
N ALA A 47 -0.24 -7.66 3.28
CA ALA A 47 0.72 -8.75 3.11
C ALA A 47 0.38 -9.93 4.02
N ALA A 48 -0.04 -9.68 5.26
CA ALA A 48 -0.47 -10.74 6.18
C ALA A 48 -1.66 -11.52 5.61
N GLN A 49 -2.66 -10.85 5.03
CA GLN A 49 -3.81 -11.53 4.40
C GLN A 49 -3.40 -12.41 3.21
N ILE A 50 -2.48 -11.95 2.37
CA ILE A 50 -1.99 -12.73 1.22
C ILE A 50 -1.12 -13.90 1.69
N LEU A 51 -0.23 -13.64 2.64
CA LEU A 51 0.73 -14.61 3.16
C LEU A 51 0.09 -15.59 4.15
N ALA A 52 -1.09 -15.30 4.69
CA ALA A 52 -1.82 -16.19 5.59
C ALA A 52 -2.05 -17.58 4.96
N ALA A 53 -2.26 -17.64 3.63
CA ALA A 53 -2.40 -18.91 2.91
C ALA A 53 -1.11 -19.76 2.88
N TYR A 54 0.04 -19.15 3.16
CA TYR A 54 1.36 -19.77 3.19
C TYR A 54 1.90 -19.89 4.62
N GLU A 55 1.12 -19.51 5.63
CA GLU A 55 1.51 -19.64 7.03
C GLU A 55 1.64 -21.13 7.37
N VAL A 56 2.82 -21.51 7.84
CA VAL A 56 3.10 -22.87 8.32
C VAL A 56 3.42 -22.79 9.80
N THR A 57 2.76 -23.61 10.61
CA THR A 57 3.13 -23.78 12.01
C THR A 57 4.41 -24.62 12.07
N GLY A 58 5.54 -23.96 12.28
CA GLY A 58 6.81 -24.66 12.48
C GLY A 58 6.87 -25.29 13.87
N GLY A 59 6.91 -26.62 13.93
CA GLY A 59 7.17 -27.35 15.17
C GLY A 59 6.12 -28.39 15.56
N GLU A 60 5.79 -29.32 14.66
CA GLU A 60 5.41 -30.66 15.10
C GLU A 60 6.68 -31.52 15.04
N ALA A 61 7.44 -31.48 16.13
CA ALA A 61 8.38 -32.55 16.40
C ALA A 61 7.53 -33.81 16.60
N ASP A 62 7.43 -34.60 15.53
CA ASP A 62 7.09 -36.02 15.58
C ASP A 62 7.84 -36.63 16.79
N GLY A 63 7.06 -37.05 17.78
CA GLY A 63 7.55 -37.54 19.07
C GLY A 63 8.18 -38.92 19.01
#